data_AF-A0A530RHV4-F1
#
_entry.id   AF-A0A530RHV4-F1
#
_cell.length_a   1.000
_cell.length_b   1.000
_cell.length_c   1.000
_cell.angle_alpha   90.00
_cell.angle_beta   90.00
_cell.angle_gamma   90.00
#
_symmetry.space_group_name_H-M   'P 1'
#
loop_
_entity.id
_entity.type
_entity.pdbx_description
1 polymer ?
#
loop_
_entity_poly.entity_id
_entity_poly.type
_entity_poly.pdbx_seq_one_letter_code
_entity_poly.pdbx_strand_id
1 'polypeptide(L)' 'LRLVAIHVMTSLTGSALLALAVEFGEIDGDAAWTAGHVDEDWQAEHWGHDAEAVARRAHRKRDFMAAVGLLEALKG' A
#
# COMPACT_ATOMS: atom_id res chain seq x y z
N LEU A 1 1.28 14.24 -11.71
CA LEU A 1 0.78 13.70 -10.43
C LEU A 1 0.57 12.18 -10.48
N ARG A 2 0.03 11.62 -11.56
CA ARG A 2 -0.15 10.16 -11.73
C ARG A 2 1.11 9.32 -11.44
N LEU A 3 2.24 9.67 -12.07
CA LEU A 3 3.53 8.98 -11.82
C LEU A 3 3.97 9.05 -10.35
N VAL A 4 3.69 10.16 -9.65
CA VAL A 4 4.04 10.32 -8.23
C VAL A 4 3.21 9.36 -7.37
N ALA A 5 1.91 9.23 -7.64
CA ALA A 5 1.05 8.26 -6.95
C ALA A 5 1.55 6.82 -7.12
N ILE A 6 1.84 6.41 -8.36
CA ILE A 6 2.38 5.07 -8.67
C ILE A 6 3.73 4.84 -7.98
N HIS A 7 4.60 5.84 -7.97
CA HIS A 7 5.91 5.75 -7.31
C HIS A 7 5.78 5.54 -5.79
N VAL A 8 4.89 6.28 -5.13
CA VAL A 8 4.63 6.12 -3.69
C VAL A 8 4.07 4.73 -3.40
N MET A 9 3.06 4.29 -4.16
CA MET A 9 2.47 2.95 -4.01
C MET A 9 3.52 1.84 -4.21
N THR A 10 4.39 1.99 -5.21
CA THR A 10 5.48 1.04 -5.50
C THR A 10 6.48 1.00 -4.34
N SER A 11 6.87 2.16 -3.82
CA SER A 11 7.90 2.25 -2.77
C SER A 11 7.41 1.72 -1.43
N LEU A 12 6.12 1.90 -1.12
CA LEU A 12 5.53 1.46 0.14
C LEU A 12 5.18 -0.04 0.16
N THR A 13 4.93 -0.65 -1.00
CA THR A 13 4.67 -2.09 -1.13
C THR A 13 5.87 -2.89 -1.62
N GLY A 14 6.94 -2.22 -2.08
CA GLY A 14 8.06 -2.85 -2.76
C GLY A 14 7.72 -3.45 -4.13
N SER A 15 6.53 -3.19 -4.68
CA SER A 15 6.03 -3.85 -5.89
C SER A 15 5.38 -2.88 -6.88
N ALA A 16 6.01 -2.72 -8.04
CA ALA A 16 5.42 -1.95 -9.14
C ALA A 16 4.19 -2.65 -9.73
N LEU A 17 4.13 -3.99 -9.67
CA LEU A 17 3.00 -4.76 -10.18
C LEU A 17 1.73 -4.50 -9.37
N LEU A 18 1.84 -4.41 -8.04
CA LEU A 18 0.69 -4.08 -7.19
C LEU A 18 0.21 -2.65 -7.45
N ALA A 19 1.13 -1.70 -7.63
CA ALA A 19 0.77 -0.33 -7.96
C ALA A 19 0.05 -0.21 -9.32
N LEU A 20 0.52 -0.93 -10.33
CA LEU A 20 -0.12 -0.99 -11.64
C LEU A 20 -1.47 -1.71 -11.59
N ALA A 21 -1.59 -2.80 -10.83
CA ALA A 21 -2.85 -3.52 -10.70
C ALA A 21 -3.97 -2.62 -10.13
N VAL A 22 -3.66 -1.78 -9.13
CA VAL A 22 -4.59 -0.76 -8.62
C VAL A 22 -4.91 0.29 -9.69
N GLU A 23 -3.90 0.74 -10.43
CA GLU A 23 -4.09 1.70 -11.50
C GLU A 23 -5.00 1.18 -12.62
N PHE A 24 -4.87 -0.08 -13.01
CA PHE A 24 -5.74 -0.71 -14.01
C PHE A 24 -7.10 -1.13 -13.44
N GLY A 25 -7.29 -1.07 -12.11
CA GLY A 25 -8.54 -1.43 -11.44
C GLY A 25 -8.72 -2.95 -11.27
N GLU A 26 -7.64 -3.72 -11.39
CA GLU A 26 -7.66 -5.17 -11.19
C GLU A 26 -7.82 -5.55 -9.71
N ILE A 27 -7.31 -4.70 -8.80
CA ILE A 27 -7.47 -4.81 -7.34
C ILE A 27 -7.68 -3.42 -6.74
N ASP A 28 -8.30 -3.35 -5.56
CA ASP A 28 -8.41 -2.10 -4.80
C ASP A 28 -7.15 -1.83 -3.94
N GLY A 29 -7.11 -0.63 -3.33
CA GLY A 29 -5.98 -0.20 -2.50
C GLY A 29 -5.77 -1.07 -1.25
N ASP A 30 -6.83 -1.56 -0.61
CA ASP A 30 -6.71 -2.39 0.58
C ASP A 30 -6.15 -3.78 0.23
N ALA A 31 -6.63 -4.40 -0.85
CA ALA A 31 -6.12 -5.65 -1.38
C ALA A 31 -4.63 -5.53 -1.74
N ALA A 32 -4.23 -4.44 -2.40
CA ALA A 32 -2.83 -4.18 -2.73
C ALA A 32 -1.96 -3.98 -1.47
N TRP A 33 -2.47 -3.27 -0.45
CA TRP A 33 -1.76 -3.08 0.81
C TRP A 33 -1.51 -4.39 1.54
N THR A 34 -2.54 -5.24 1.65
CA THR A 34 -2.44 -6.57 2.26
C THR A 34 -1.49 -7.48 1.49
N ALA A 35 -1.60 -7.53 0.15
CA ALA A 35 -0.71 -8.34 -0.67
C ALA A 35 0.76 -7.91 -0.56
N GLY A 36 1.02 -6.59 -0.52
CA GLY A 36 2.36 -6.03 -0.43
C GLY A 36 3.05 -6.24 0.92
N HIS A 37 2.31 -6.70 1.93
CA HIS A 37 2.83 -6.86 3.29
C HIS A 37 2.46 -8.20 3.94
N VAL A 38 2.24 -9.22 3.11
CA VAL A 38 1.86 -10.57 3.55
C VAL A 38 2.88 -11.17 4.50
N ASP A 39 4.17 -10.91 4.26
CA ASP A 39 5.25 -11.41 5.11
C ASP A 39 5.17 -10.77 6.50
N GLU A 40 5.07 -9.43 6.61
CA GLU A 40 5.00 -8.80 7.93
C GLU A 40 3.73 -9.17 8.70
N ASP A 41 2.60 -9.35 8.03
CA ASP A 41 1.36 -9.80 8.67
C ASP A 41 1.54 -11.21 9.26
N TRP A 42 2.12 -12.14 8.48
CA TRP A 42 2.41 -13.49 8.96
C TRP A 42 3.37 -13.50 10.16
N GLN A 43 4.42 -12.67 10.11
CA GLN A 43 5.38 -12.55 11.21
C GLN A 43 4.73 -12.02 12.48
N ALA A 44 3.86 -11.02 12.36
CA ALA A 44 3.21 -10.40 13.50
C ALA A 44 2.15 -11.31 14.14
N GLU A 45 1.53 -12.20 13.37
CA GLU A 45 0.67 -13.27 13.88
C GLU A 45 1.45 -14.31 14.69
N HIS A 46 2.66 -14.68 14.25
CA HIS A 46 3.45 -15.75 14.89
C HIS A 46 4.29 -15.28 16.08
N TRP A 47 4.73 -14.02 16.08
CA TRP A 47 5.66 -13.50 17.09
C TRP A 47 5.11 -12.30 17.86
N GLY A 48 3.87 -11.91 17.60
CA GLY A 48 3.23 -10.75 18.21
C GLY A 48 3.67 -9.43 17.58
N HIS A 49 2.86 -8.39 17.82
CA HIS A 49 3.09 -7.07 17.27
C HIS A 49 3.93 -6.20 18.22
N ASP A 50 4.99 -5.58 17.70
CA ASP A 50 5.66 -4.45 18.36
C ASP A 50 4.84 -3.17 18.13
N ALA A 51 4.53 -2.45 19.21
CA ALA A 51 3.75 -1.21 19.17
C ALA A 51 4.37 -0.15 18.24
N GLU A 52 5.71 -0.08 18.16
CA GLU A 52 6.39 0.85 17.26
C GLU A 52 6.21 0.43 15.78
N ALA A 53 6.27 -0.88 15.50
CA ALA A 53 6.05 -1.42 14.17
C ALA A 53 4.62 -1.18 13.68
N VAL A 54 3.62 -1.35 14.55
CA VAL A 54 2.20 -1.05 14.25
C VAL A 54 2.02 0.44 13.92
N ALA A 55 2.59 1.33 14.73
CA ALA A 55 2.48 2.76 14.52
C ALA A 55 3.11 3.17 13.18
N ARG A 56 4.30 2.66 12.84
CA ARG A 56 4.94 2.91 11.54
C ARG A 56 4.11 2.37 10.38
N ARG A 57 3.57 1.15 10.50
CA ARG A 57 2.71 0.53 9.48
C ARG A 57 1.44 1.36 9.23
N ALA A 58 0.81 1.88 10.28
CA ALA A 58 -0.36 2.74 10.16
C ALA A 58 -0.06 4.06 9.43
N HIS A 59 1.11 4.67 9.67
CA HIS A 59 1.54 5.87 8.92
C HIS A 59 1.72 5.55 7.44
N ARG A 60 2.46 4.49 7.13
CA ARG A 60 2.67 4.05 5.73
C ARG A 60 1.36 3.70 5.04
N LYS A 61 0.40 3.07 5.72
CA LYS A 61 -0.91 2.76 5.15
C LYS A 61 -1.68 4.03 4.79
N ARG A 62 -1.64 5.06 5.63
CA ARG A 62 -2.28 6.36 5.32
C ARG A 62 -1.68 7.00 4.08
N ASP A 63 -0.36 7.03 3.98
CA ASP A 63 0.34 7.60 2.81
C ASP A 63 0.03 6.82 1.54
N PHE A 64 -0.04 5.49 1.63
CA PHE A 64 -0.45 4.63 0.53
C PHE A 64 -1.87 4.93 0.05
N MET A 65 -2.84 5.01 0.97
CA MET A 65 -4.24 5.31 0.61
C MET A 65 -4.42 6.73 0.06
N ALA A 66 -3.62 7.70 0.52
CA ALA A 66 -3.59 9.02 -0.08
C ALA A 66 -3.10 8.99 -1.54
N ALA A 67 -2.11 8.14 -1.85
CA ALA A 67 -1.66 7.94 -3.23
C ALA A 67 -2.72 7.26 -4.10
N VAL A 68 -3.46 6.28 -3.56
CA VAL A 68 -4.61 5.66 -4.24
C VAL A 68 -5.67 6.71 -4.56
N GLY A 69 -6.11 7.49 -3.57
CA GLY A 69 -7.11 8.54 -3.76
C GLY A 69 -6.67 9.63 -4.74
N LEU A 70 -5.38 9.99 -4.75
CA LEU A 70 -4.82 10.90 -5.76
C LEU A 70 -4.94 10.30 -7.18
N LEU A 71 -4.66 9.01 -7.33
CA LEU A 71 -4.75 8.34 -8.63
C LEU A 71 -6.20 8.26 -9.13
N GLU A 72 -7.16 8.01 -8.23
CA GLU A 72 -8.59 8.04 -8.52
C GLU A 72 -9.07 9.44 -8.92
N ALA A 73 -8.68 10.48 -8.16
CA ALA A 73 -9.05 11.86 -8.44
C ALA A 73 -8.51 12.39 -9.78
N LEU A 74 -7.44 11.78 -10.32
CA LEU A 74 -6.87 12.13 -11.63
C LEU A 74 -7.55 11.41 -12.81
N LYS A 75 -8.38 10.40 -12.54
CA LYS A 75 -9.14 9.67 -13.57
C LYS A 75 -10.50 10.33 -13.87
N GLY A 76 -11.03 11.12 -12.94
CA GLY A 76 -12.23 11.96 -13.12
C GLY A 76 -11.91 13.27 -13.81
#